data_AF-A0A7W8GFX2-F1
#
_entry.id   AF-A0A7W8GFX2-F1
#
_cell.length_a   1.000
_cell.length_b   1.000
_cell.length_c   1.000
_cell.angle_alpha   90.00
_cell.angle_beta   90.00
_cell.angle_gamma   90.00
#
_symmetry.space_group_name_H-M   'P 1'
#
loop_
_entity.id
_entity.type
_entity.pdbx_description
1 polymer ?
#
loop_
_entity_poly.entity_id
_entity_poly.type
_entity_poly.pdbx_seq_one_letter_code
_entity_poly.pdbx_strand_id
1 'polypeptide(L)'
;MLRRCLLLTLLLTGGPVALAQTAPPAPASAVGAPALLPPISDAPIFVAYPPDRHTVPFDHVLLEGSVQPGASLTLGGQPVDVGADGLFIEWVPLNPGENVLVLESARGGTVARQELRVTSAPPQVLTGAAQIVAASLLPAADRVAYVQPQSLEGRAVPVAFTGTAGGRASFRVGDLGPFPMTESAPGRYEGTFLLPERLAAAPVAFTLTAADGTTATASSPGQLSVTATGPRVAEVTATIPGRGVQAGTFVWRNGPGRNYVVYPRPGALSVVVGEEGTTYTVQVSGTLTLSAPKTALTLRPEGTPLPRAVFTRIDVKAGETHSEVRLNLPTRVPFTVEQAAAPGASSLDLRLFHTVSDVDYIVSDFPAGPVRDVRWTQESDGVARVRVDLRGAPWGYDATYEGTTLVLRVRNAPTLDARAPLTGRTIVLDPGHGGDEFGGAGPLRVPEKNLMLPLSLRVAELLRARGAAVVLTREADVTVPIYNRPLLAEEKNADLLVSIHANALPDGVDPATKRGSGVYYYHPQARALADALQASLVERLPDVGNDGVHYQNLALVRPTTQLSVLIETAFLTDKGNLRLLMSAAGRERFAQAIALGIERYYREAALGRPGS
;
A
#
# COMPACT_ATOMS: atom_id res chain seq x y z
N MET A 1 -30.95 63.71 -0.06
CA MET A 1 -31.67 64.15 1.15
C MET A 1 -30.71 64.10 2.34
N LEU A 2 -30.52 65.25 2.99
CA LEU A 2 -29.69 65.50 4.17
C LEU A 2 -30.27 64.89 5.47
N ARG A 3 -29.39 64.51 6.41
CA ARG A 3 -29.36 64.87 7.87
C ARG A 3 -28.29 64.00 8.59
N ARG A 4 -27.13 64.54 8.99
CA ARG A 4 -26.73 65.14 10.30
C ARG A 4 -27.04 64.25 11.52
N CYS A 5 -26.03 63.59 12.11
CA CYS A 5 -25.14 64.02 13.22
C CYS A 5 -25.75 63.91 14.63
N LEU A 6 -25.15 63.07 15.50
CA LEU A 6 -24.82 63.47 16.87
C LEU A 6 -23.64 62.66 17.42
N LEU A 7 -22.65 63.42 17.90
CA LEU A 7 -21.44 63.02 18.61
C LEU A 7 -21.77 63.06 20.12
N LEU A 8 -21.27 62.12 20.91
CA LEU A 8 -21.20 62.29 22.38
C LEU A 8 -19.78 61.95 22.86
N THR A 9 -19.06 63.01 23.23
CA THR A 9 -17.74 62.98 23.85
C THR A 9 -17.94 63.00 25.36
N LEU A 10 -17.30 62.07 26.09
CA LEU A 10 -17.12 62.19 27.53
C LEU A 10 -15.62 62.11 27.85
N LEU A 11 -15.07 63.23 28.29
CA LEU A 11 -13.72 63.41 28.83
C LEU A 11 -13.82 63.42 30.35
N LEU A 12 -13.12 62.51 31.03
CA LEU A 12 -12.81 62.59 32.45
C LEU A 12 -11.35 62.15 32.69
N THR A 13 -10.49 63.16 32.79
CA THR A 13 -9.35 63.36 33.71
C THR A 13 -8.66 62.16 34.39
N GLY A 14 -7.43 61.87 33.94
CA GLY A 14 -6.17 62.03 34.70
C GLY A 14 -5.94 61.31 36.05
N GLY A 15 -5.04 60.31 36.02
CA GLY A 15 -4.20 59.86 37.14
C GLY A 15 -3.03 59.01 36.62
N PRO A 16 -1.78 59.16 37.11
CA PRO A 16 -0.64 58.42 36.58
C PRO A 16 -0.64 56.99 37.13
N VAL A 17 -0.79 56.00 36.25
CA VAL A 17 -0.54 54.60 36.61
C VAL A 17 0.93 54.32 36.38
N ALA A 18 1.63 53.99 37.46
CA ALA A 18 3.04 53.61 37.46
C ALA A 18 3.28 52.45 36.47
N LEU A 19 4.21 52.65 35.55
CA LEU A 19 4.78 51.58 34.72
C LEU A 19 5.53 50.62 35.65
N ALA A 20 4.94 49.45 35.91
CA ALA A 20 5.69 48.33 36.45
C ALA A 20 6.71 47.89 35.39
N GLN A 21 7.97 48.28 35.59
CA GLN A 21 9.09 47.70 34.87
C GLN A 21 9.15 46.21 35.20
N THR A 22 8.71 45.37 34.26
CA THR A 22 9.01 43.94 34.28
C THR A 22 10.52 43.77 34.14
N ALA A 23 11.13 43.07 35.10
CA ALA A 23 12.54 42.70 35.05
C ALA A 23 12.89 42.05 33.69
N PRO A 24 14.10 42.28 33.15
CA PRO A 24 14.53 41.63 31.92
C PRO A 24 14.48 40.10 32.11
N PRO A 25 14.08 39.34 31.07
CA PRO A 25 14.08 37.89 31.15
C PRO A 25 15.49 37.40 31.50
N ALA A 26 15.58 36.49 32.45
CA ALA A 26 16.82 35.80 32.76
C ALA A 26 17.40 35.22 31.46
N PRO A 27 18.72 35.30 31.24
CA PRO A 27 19.33 34.71 30.05
C PRO A 27 18.96 33.24 30.01
N ALA A 28 18.48 32.80 28.84
CA ALA A 28 18.16 31.41 28.59
C ALA A 28 19.39 30.56 28.96
N SER A 29 19.29 29.84 30.07
CA SER A 29 20.21 28.78 30.42
C SER A 29 20.29 27.85 29.22
N ALA A 30 21.51 27.60 28.73
CA ALA A 30 21.79 26.75 27.59
C ALA A 30 20.98 25.45 27.71
N VAL A 31 19.99 25.30 26.83
CA VAL A 31 19.19 24.08 26.72
C VAL A 31 20.17 23.01 26.27
N GLY A 32 20.55 22.11 27.19
CA GLY A 32 21.31 20.92 26.83
C GLY A 32 20.61 20.17 25.70
N ALA A 33 21.39 19.57 24.80
CA ALA A 33 20.86 18.79 23.69
C ALA A 33 19.76 17.84 24.20
N PRO A 34 18.59 17.76 23.53
CA PRO A 34 17.48 16.93 24.00
C PRO A 34 17.95 15.49 24.16
N ALA A 35 17.61 14.87 25.29
CA ALA A 35 17.94 13.47 25.54
C ALA A 35 17.30 12.60 24.43
N LEU A 36 18.15 12.09 23.54
CA LEU A 36 17.77 11.11 22.53
C LEU A 36 17.49 9.77 23.21
N LEU A 37 16.67 8.92 22.57
CA LEU A 37 16.58 7.52 22.98
C LEU A 37 17.99 6.90 22.99
N PRO A 38 18.37 6.15 24.05
CA PRO A 38 19.71 5.60 24.16
C PRO A 38 19.99 4.67 22.96
N PRO A 39 21.20 4.73 22.37
CA PRO A 39 21.57 3.83 21.29
C PRO A 39 21.59 2.38 21.80
N ILE A 40 21.25 1.41 20.93
CA ILE A 40 21.26 -0.02 21.28
C ILE A 40 22.70 -0.60 21.25
N SER A 41 23.72 0.20 20.91
CA SER A 41 25.13 -0.21 20.94
C SER A 41 26.05 0.93 21.34
N ASP A 42 27.01 0.63 22.22
CA ASP A 42 28.14 1.52 22.57
C ASP A 42 29.41 1.22 21.75
N ALA A 43 29.26 0.42 20.69
CA ALA A 43 30.37 0.05 19.82
C ALA A 43 31.04 1.31 19.24
N PRO A 44 32.39 1.33 19.14
CA PRO A 44 33.10 2.45 18.53
C PRO A 44 32.63 2.78 17.10
N ILE A 45 32.20 1.75 16.37
CA ILE A 45 31.54 1.80 15.07
C ILE A 45 30.38 0.80 15.12
N PHE A 46 29.20 1.24 14.70
CA PHE A 46 28.03 0.41 14.49
C PHE A 46 27.50 0.66 13.08
N VAL A 47 27.28 -0.40 12.32
CA VAL A 47 26.64 -0.35 10.99
C VAL A 47 25.24 -0.94 11.13
N ALA A 48 24.22 -0.11 10.89
CA ALA A 48 22.83 -0.53 10.86
C ALA A 48 22.53 -1.27 9.56
N TYR A 49 23.06 -0.73 8.46
CA TYR A 49 22.90 -1.27 7.13
C TYR A 49 24.08 -0.82 6.24
N PRO A 50 24.59 -1.68 5.33
CA PRO A 50 24.18 -3.06 5.10
C PRO A 50 24.83 -4.03 6.11
N PRO A 51 24.30 -5.26 6.26
CA PRO A 51 25.01 -6.30 7.01
C PRO A 51 26.34 -6.70 6.31
N ASP A 52 27.25 -7.33 7.05
CA ASP A 52 28.49 -7.84 6.45
C ASP A 52 28.20 -8.93 5.40
N ARG A 53 28.95 -8.91 4.30
CA ARG A 53 28.77 -9.77 3.11
C ARG A 53 27.43 -9.61 2.41
N HIS A 54 26.81 -8.43 2.52
CA HIS A 54 25.61 -8.08 1.77
C HIS A 54 25.89 -8.00 0.27
N THR A 55 24.92 -8.39 -0.55
CA THR A 55 25.04 -8.34 -2.02
C THR A 55 23.94 -7.46 -2.58
N VAL A 56 24.32 -6.49 -3.41
CA VAL A 56 23.40 -5.55 -4.06
C VAL A 56 23.52 -5.63 -5.58
N PRO A 57 22.42 -5.54 -6.34
CA PRO A 57 22.47 -5.52 -7.80
C PRO A 57 22.75 -4.12 -8.37
N PHE A 58 23.41 -3.26 -7.60
CA PHE A 58 23.60 -1.84 -7.89
C PHE A 58 25.08 -1.46 -7.77
N ASP A 59 25.44 -0.35 -8.38
CA ASP A 59 26.77 0.27 -8.31
C ASP A 59 26.96 1.15 -7.07
N HIS A 60 25.98 1.17 -6.17
CA HIS A 60 26.03 1.89 -4.90
C HIS A 60 25.34 1.09 -3.80
N VAL A 61 25.66 1.41 -2.55
CA VAL A 61 24.96 0.90 -1.37
C VAL A 61 24.71 2.01 -0.35
N LEU A 62 23.56 1.95 0.31
CA LEU A 62 23.27 2.78 1.46
C LEU A 62 24.12 2.29 2.63
N LEU A 63 24.95 3.15 3.20
CA LEU A 63 25.73 2.87 4.41
C LEU A 63 25.23 3.76 5.53
N GLU A 64 24.54 3.19 6.50
CA GLU A 64 23.99 3.91 7.65
C GLU A 64 24.41 3.26 8.96
N GLY A 65 24.68 4.10 9.95
CA GLY A 65 25.10 3.63 11.25
C GLY A 65 25.38 4.74 12.24
N SER A 66 26.17 4.39 13.25
CA SER A 66 26.62 5.33 14.27
C SER A 66 28.04 5.05 14.74
N VAL A 67 28.71 6.08 15.20
CA VAL A 67 29.93 6.01 16.01
C VAL A 67 29.63 6.57 17.40
N GLN A 68 30.58 6.45 18.33
CA GLN A 68 30.43 7.09 19.63
C GLN A 68 30.23 8.61 19.48
N PRO A 69 29.32 9.24 20.23
CA PRO A 69 29.11 10.69 20.18
C PRO A 69 30.41 11.49 20.35
N GLY A 70 30.65 12.42 19.42
CA GLY A 70 31.88 13.22 19.33
C GLY A 70 33.10 12.51 18.72
N ALA A 71 32.95 11.29 18.21
CA ALA A 71 33.97 10.63 17.39
C ALA A 71 33.92 11.15 15.94
N SER A 72 35.06 11.21 15.28
CA SER A 72 35.12 11.33 13.81
C SER A 72 35.02 9.95 13.16
N LEU A 73 34.63 9.89 11.88
CA LEU A 73 34.62 8.66 11.08
C LEU A 73 35.26 8.93 9.73
N THR A 74 36.02 7.97 9.23
CA THR A 74 36.46 7.91 7.84
C THR A 74 36.04 6.61 7.17
N LEU A 75 35.75 6.68 5.86
CA LEU A 75 35.48 5.54 4.98
C LEU A 75 36.57 5.48 3.92
N GLY A 76 37.40 4.43 3.93
CA GLY A 76 38.55 4.32 3.01
C GLY A 76 39.53 5.50 3.13
N GLY A 77 39.67 6.06 4.34
CA GLY A 77 40.50 7.25 4.61
C GLY A 77 39.85 8.59 4.25
N GLN A 78 38.66 8.60 3.63
CA GLN A 78 37.91 9.83 3.36
C GLN A 78 37.01 10.19 4.56
N PRO A 79 36.93 11.48 4.95
CA PRO A 79 36.06 11.90 6.06
C PRO A 79 34.58 11.66 5.73
N VAL A 80 33.82 11.16 6.71
CA VAL A 80 32.37 10.97 6.65
C VAL A 80 31.67 12.07 7.46
N ASP A 81 30.51 12.53 6.98
CA ASP A 81 29.68 13.49 7.72
C ASP A 81 29.00 12.82 8.92
N VAL A 82 29.58 13.01 10.09
CA VAL A 82 29.08 12.45 11.36
C VAL A 82 28.45 13.56 12.19
N GLY A 83 27.22 13.34 12.63
CA GLY A 83 26.57 14.23 13.58
C GLY A 83 27.21 14.27 14.97
N ALA A 84 26.89 15.28 15.77
CA ALA A 84 27.32 15.33 17.18
C ALA A 84 26.83 14.11 17.99
N ASP A 85 25.72 13.51 17.56
CA ASP A 85 25.13 12.27 18.06
C ASP A 85 25.82 10.99 17.56
N GLY A 86 26.84 11.11 16.70
CA GLY A 86 27.55 9.99 16.10
C GLY A 86 26.87 9.40 14.86
N LEU A 87 25.74 9.95 14.42
CA LEU A 87 24.96 9.49 13.28
C LEU A 87 25.68 9.69 11.94
N PHE A 88 25.71 8.68 11.08
CA PHE A 88 26.10 8.82 9.67
C PHE A 88 25.14 8.06 8.74
N ILE A 89 25.01 8.57 7.51
CA ILE A 89 24.24 8.01 6.39
C ILE A 89 24.96 8.44 5.12
N GLU A 90 25.44 7.48 4.35
CA GLU A 90 26.26 7.70 3.17
C GLU A 90 25.73 6.88 1.98
N TRP A 91 25.90 7.41 0.78
CA TRP A 91 25.60 6.72 -0.47
C TRP A 91 26.92 6.30 -1.14
N VAL A 92 27.32 5.06 -0.90
CA VAL A 92 28.70 4.62 -1.16
C VAL A 92 28.79 3.99 -2.55
N PRO A 93 29.64 4.51 -3.46
CA PRO A 93 29.87 3.88 -4.76
C PRO A 93 30.63 2.56 -4.60
N LEU A 94 30.30 1.59 -5.45
CA LEU A 94 30.86 0.24 -5.47
C LEU A 94 31.43 -0.08 -6.85
N ASN A 95 32.55 -0.79 -6.88
CA ASN A 95 33.02 -1.45 -8.09
C ASN A 95 32.30 -2.79 -8.26
N PRO A 96 32.06 -3.28 -9.49
CA PRO A 96 31.55 -4.64 -9.68
C PRO A 96 32.44 -5.69 -8.99
N GLY A 97 31.83 -6.61 -8.24
CA GLY A 97 32.53 -7.61 -7.42
C GLY A 97 32.53 -7.26 -5.92
N GLU A 98 33.41 -7.91 -5.15
CA GLU A 98 33.56 -7.68 -3.71
C GLU A 98 34.25 -6.32 -3.46
N ASN A 99 33.64 -5.49 -2.62
CA ASN A 99 34.18 -4.24 -2.12
C ASN A 99 34.42 -4.39 -0.61
N VAL A 100 35.55 -3.90 -0.13
CA VAL A 100 35.85 -3.83 1.31
C VAL A 100 35.75 -2.38 1.76
N LEU A 101 34.68 -2.07 2.48
CA LEU A 101 34.44 -0.77 3.08
C LEU A 101 35.16 -0.71 4.43
N VAL A 102 36.22 0.10 4.51
CA VAL A 102 37.03 0.25 5.74
C VAL A 102 36.55 1.48 6.50
N LEU A 103 35.90 1.26 7.63
CA LEU A 103 35.44 2.30 8.55
C LEU A 103 36.46 2.48 9.68
N GLU A 104 36.89 3.71 9.93
CA GLU A 104 37.79 4.05 11.05
C GLU A 104 37.21 5.20 11.86
N SER A 105 36.90 4.97 13.14
CA SER A 105 36.43 6.01 14.06
C SER A 105 37.53 6.41 15.04
N ALA A 106 37.58 7.71 15.37
CA ALA A 106 38.56 8.23 16.31
C ALA A 106 37.91 9.13 17.36
N ARG A 107 38.22 8.89 18.64
CA ARG A 107 37.72 9.68 19.78
C ARG A 107 38.74 9.69 20.90
N GLY A 108 39.17 10.89 21.32
CA GLY A 108 40.06 11.05 22.48
C GLY A 108 41.39 10.28 22.39
N GLY A 109 41.92 10.10 21.17
CA GLY A 109 43.15 9.32 20.92
C GLY A 109 42.93 7.82 20.72
N THR A 110 41.73 7.30 20.98
CA THR A 110 41.36 5.91 20.68
C THR A 110 40.86 5.82 19.24
N VAL A 111 41.39 4.86 18.49
CA VAL A 111 40.94 4.54 17.13
C VAL A 111 40.31 3.15 17.13
N ALA A 112 39.16 3.01 16.47
CA ALA A 112 38.56 1.73 16.16
C ALA A 112 38.44 1.57 14.66
N ARG A 113 38.57 0.32 14.19
CA ARG A 113 38.49 -0.02 12.78
C ARG A 113 37.50 -1.17 12.59
N GLN A 114 36.67 -1.07 11.56
CA GLN A 114 35.76 -2.11 11.13
C GLN A 114 35.83 -2.24 9.61
N GLU A 115 35.87 -3.48 9.12
CA GLU A 115 35.79 -3.77 7.70
C GLU A 115 34.42 -4.39 7.40
N LEU A 116 33.77 -3.90 6.35
CA LEU A 116 32.46 -4.37 5.90
C LEU A 116 32.57 -4.79 4.44
N ARG A 117 32.24 -6.04 4.15
CA ARG A 117 32.27 -6.58 2.78
C ARG A 117 30.92 -6.39 2.12
N VAL A 118 30.91 -5.77 0.94
CA VAL A 118 29.69 -5.60 0.13
C VAL A 118 30.00 -6.03 -1.30
N THR A 119 29.19 -6.93 -1.84
CA THR A 119 29.33 -7.38 -3.23
C THR A 119 28.37 -6.61 -4.13
N SER A 120 28.90 -5.87 -5.09
CA SER A 120 28.12 -5.26 -6.16
C SER A 120 28.03 -6.25 -7.32
N ALA A 121 26.81 -6.68 -7.64
CA ALA A 121 26.53 -7.61 -8.74
C ALA A 121 25.52 -7.00 -9.71
N PRO A 122 25.83 -5.85 -10.34
CA PRO A 122 24.94 -5.25 -11.31
C PRO A 122 24.72 -6.23 -12.48
N PRO A 123 23.50 -6.28 -13.06
CA PRO A 123 23.24 -7.14 -14.20
C PRO A 123 24.26 -6.88 -15.33
N GLN A 124 25.09 -7.88 -15.63
CA GLN A 124 26.07 -7.78 -16.71
C GLN A 124 25.45 -8.18 -18.04
N VAL A 125 25.74 -7.39 -19.07
CA VAL A 125 25.42 -7.75 -20.46
C VAL A 125 26.42 -8.79 -20.92
N LEU A 126 25.94 -10.00 -21.24
CA LEU A 126 26.79 -11.09 -21.72
C LEU A 126 27.28 -10.78 -23.14
N THR A 127 28.57 -11.02 -23.42
CA THR A 127 29.22 -10.77 -24.72
C THR A 127 30.03 -11.98 -25.20
N GLY A 128 30.33 -12.06 -26.50
CA GLY A 128 31.16 -13.12 -27.08
C GLY A 128 30.35 -14.35 -27.48
N ALA A 129 30.75 -15.52 -26.98
CA ALA A 129 30.07 -16.78 -27.31
C ALA A 129 28.61 -16.79 -26.83
N ALA A 130 27.75 -17.49 -27.56
CA ALA A 130 26.33 -17.62 -27.24
C ALA A 130 26.15 -18.29 -25.87
N GLN A 131 25.41 -17.63 -25.01
CA GLN A 131 25.03 -18.08 -23.67
C GLN A 131 23.57 -17.71 -23.42
N ILE A 132 22.86 -18.58 -22.70
CA ILE A 132 21.49 -18.35 -22.25
C ILE A 132 21.46 -18.50 -20.74
N VAL A 133 20.93 -17.50 -20.04
CA VAL A 133 20.79 -17.50 -18.57
C VAL A 133 19.57 -18.33 -18.20
N ALA A 134 19.79 -19.54 -17.67
CA ALA A 134 18.71 -20.49 -17.38
C ALA A 134 17.60 -19.93 -16.47
N ALA A 135 17.94 -19.12 -15.46
CA ALA A 135 16.97 -18.54 -14.53
C ALA A 135 16.04 -17.47 -15.16
N SER A 136 16.35 -17.00 -16.37
CA SER A 136 15.57 -15.98 -17.07
C SER A 136 14.52 -16.54 -18.05
N LEU A 137 14.50 -17.86 -18.23
CA LEU A 137 13.67 -18.53 -19.23
C LEU A 137 12.18 -18.46 -18.86
N LEU A 138 11.35 -17.95 -19.78
CA LEU A 138 9.89 -17.92 -19.67
C LEU A 138 9.25 -18.82 -20.72
N PRO A 139 8.18 -19.57 -20.40
CA PRO A 139 7.44 -19.56 -19.12
C PRO A 139 8.19 -20.28 -17.99
N ALA A 140 8.12 -19.73 -16.78
CA ALA A 140 8.80 -20.29 -15.60
C ALA A 140 8.01 -21.42 -14.92
N ALA A 141 6.72 -21.57 -15.24
CA ALA A 141 5.85 -22.60 -14.69
C ALA A 141 4.94 -23.15 -15.79
N ASP A 142 4.41 -24.36 -15.57
CA ASP A 142 3.45 -24.96 -16.49
C ASP A 142 2.23 -24.07 -16.63
N ARG A 143 1.83 -23.83 -17.89
CA ARG A 143 0.61 -23.13 -18.26
C ARG A 143 -0.27 -24.04 -19.10
N VAL A 144 -1.43 -24.36 -18.57
CA VAL A 144 -2.42 -25.24 -19.17
C VAL A 144 -3.66 -24.42 -19.49
N ALA A 145 -4.07 -24.38 -20.75
CA ALA A 145 -5.36 -23.85 -21.15
C ALA A 145 -6.36 -25.00 -21.37
N TYR A 146 -7.50 -24.96 -20.67
CA TYR A 146 -8.55 -25.98 -20.83
C TYR A 146 -9.37 -25.77 -22.09
N VAL A 147 -9.50 -24.51 -22.47
CA VAL A 147 -10.06 -24.03 -23.73
C VAL A 147 -9.10 -23.01 -24.32
N GLN A 148 -9.01 -22.96 -25.65
CA GLN A 148 -8.27 -21.89 -26.29
C GLN A 148 -8.94 -20.55 -25.93
N PRO A 149 -8.20 -19.57 -25.37
CA PRO A 149 -8.75 -18.26 -25.10
C PRO A 149 -9.24 -17.61 -26.40
N GLN A 150 -10.36 -16.88 -26.35
CA GLN A 150 -10.92 -16.25 -27.56
C GLN A 150 -10.19 -14.96 -27.92
N SER A 151 -9.73 -14.18 -26.92
CA SER A 151 -9.01 -12.94 -27.15
C SER A 151 -7.55 -13.18 -27.53
N LEU A 152 -6.98 -12.26 -28.31
CA LEU A 152 -5.57 -12.29 -28.70
C LEU A 152 -4.67 -12.23 -27.45
N GLU A 153 -5.01 -11.37 -26.49
CA GLU A 153 -4.28 -11.18 -25.24
C GLU A 153 -4.30 -12.44 -24.37
N GLY A 154 -5.42 -13.17 -24.35
CA GLY A 154 -5.52 -14.43 -23.61
C GLY A 154 -4.69 -15.55 -24.25
N ARG A 155 -4.63 -15.58 -25.58
CA ARG A 155 -3.84 -16.55 -26.36
C ARG A 155 -2.35 -16.25 -26.33
N ALA A 156 -1.97 -14.99 -26.18
CA ALA A 156 -0.59 -14.55 -26.14
C ALA A 156 0.10 -15.04 -24.87
N VAL A 157 1.13 -15.85 -25.05
CA VAL A 157 2.04 -16.30 -24.00
C VAL A 157 3.40 -15.62 -24.24
N PRO A 158 3.84 -14.73 -23.33
CA PRO A 158 5.18 -14.18 -23.39
C PRO A 158 6.22 -15.30 -23.28
N VAL A 159 7.18 -15.31 -24.21
CA VAL A 159 8.36 -16.18 -24.15
C VAL A 159 9.59 -15.29 -24.18
N ALA A 160 10.54 -15.54 -23.28
CA ALA A 160 11.69 -14.66 -23.14
C ALA A 160 12.87 -15.37 -22.49
N PHE A 161 14.07 -14.82 -22.71
CA PHE A 161 15.26 -15.13 -21.94
C PHE A 161 16.27 -13.98 -22.01
N THR A 162 17.20 -13.98 -21.07
CA THR A 162 18.42 -13.19 -21.09
C THR A 162 19.60 -14.05 -21.57
N GLY A 163 20.42 -13.54 -22.46
CA GLY A 163 21.57 -14.22 -23.05
C GLY A 163 22.61 -13.26 -23.60
N THR A 164 23.55 -13.77 -24.42
CA THR A 164 24.57 -12.95 -25.08
C THR A 164 23.95 -11.91 -26.00
N ALA A 165 24.36 -10.65 -25.89
CA ALA A 165 23.80 -9.53 -26.64
C ALA A 165 24.23 -9.51 -28.12
N GLY A 166 23.42 -8.88 -28.97
CA GLY A 166 23.69 -8.68 -30.40
C GLY A 166 23.56 -9.94 -31.26
N GLY A 167 22.91 -10.97 -30.75
CA GLY A 167 22.71 -12.25 -31.42
C GLY A 167 21.37 -12.35 -32.16
N ARG A 168 21.16 -13.49 -32.81
CA ARG A 168 19.87 -13.87 -33.42
C ARG A 168 19.27 -15.00 -32.61
N ALA A 169 18.05 -14.80 -32.11
CA ALA A 169 17.35 -15.77 -31.29
C ALA A 169 16.07 -16.28 -31.97
N SER A 170 15.72 -17.52 -31.66
CA SER A 170 14.46 -18.13 -32.06
C SER A 170 13.95 -19.10 -30.99
N PHE A 171 12.67 -19.45 -31.05
CA PHE A 171 12.09 -20.46 -30.16
C PHE A 171 11.16 -21.43 -30.90
N ARG A 172 10.91 -22.59 -30.29
CA ARG A 172 9.94 -23.61 -30.71
C ARG A 172 9.08 -24.04 -29.53
N VAL A 173 7.87 -24.50 -29.80
CA VAL A 173 6.99 -25.12 -28.80
C VAL A 173 6.48 -26.45 -29.38
N GLY A 174 7.01 -27.56 -28.89
CA GLY A 174 6.86 -28.85 -29.57
C GLY A 174 7.41 -28.77 -31.00
N ASP A 175 6.60 -29.17 -31.98
CA ASP A 175 6.94 -29.13 -33.40
C ASP A 175 6.66 -27.77 -34.07
N LEU A 176 6.13 -26.79 -33.34
CA LEU A 176 5.78 -25.48 -33.87
C LEU A 176 7.00 -24.54 -33.85
N GLY A 177 7.33 -23.97 -35.00
CA GLY A 177 8.43 -23.01 -35.19
C GLY A 177 9.52 -23.52 -36.16
N PRO A 178 10.72 -22.92 -36.16
CA PRO A 178 11.18 -21.88 -35.23
C PRO A 178 10.51 -20.53 -35.50
N PHE A 179 10.16 -19.83 -34.43
CA PHE A 179 9.69 -18.44 -34.46
C PHE A 179 10.86 -17.51 -34.11
N PRO A 180 11.07 -16.40 -34.85
CA PRO A 180 12.11 -15.43 -34.51
C PRO A 180 11.76 -14.70 -33.21
N MET A 181 12.79 -14.28 -32.47
CA MET A 181 12.68 -13.42 -31.28
C MET A 181 13.32 -12.05 -31.55
N THR A 182 12.91 -11.06 -30.77
CA THR A 182 13.45 -9.70 -30.81
C THR A 182 14.33 -9.46 -29.59
N GLU A 183 15.53 -8.91 -29.81
CA GLU A 183 16.35 -8.37 -28.73
C GLU A 183 15.82 -6.98 -28.35
N SER A 184 15.05 -6.87 -27.28
CA SER A 184 14.40 -5.61 -26.87
C SER A 184 15.30 -4.69 -26.06
N ALA A 185 16.35 -5.25 -25.47
CA ALA A 185 17.48 -4.56 -24.86
C ALA A 185 18.72 -5.47 -24.97
N PRO A 186 19.96 -4.96 -24.85
CA PRO A 186 21.16 -5.79 -24.95
C PRO A 186 21.07 -7.06 -24.08
N GLY A 187 21.06 -8.22 -24.74
CA GLY A 187 20.96 -9.54 -24.14
C GLY A 187 19.54 -9.99 -23.75
N ARG A 188 18.50 -9.17 -23.90
CA ARG A 188 17.12 -9.49 -23.53
C ARG A 188 16.31 -9.84 -24.77
N TYR A 189 16.04 -11.13 -24.96
CA TYR A 189 15.28 -11.66 -26.10
C TYR A 189 13.85 -11.96 -25.70
N GLU A 190 12.90 -11.46 -26.48
CA GLU A 190 11.47 -11.61 -26.24
C GLU A 190 10.73 -12.04 -27.50
N GLY A 191 9.65 -12.78 -27.30
CA GLY A 191 8.70 -13.16 -28.32
C GLY A 191 7.33 -13.44 -27.69
N THR A 192 6.36 -13.71 -28.56
CA THR A 192 5.01 -14.09 -28.14
C THR A 192 4.64 -15.37 -28.87
N PHE A 193 4.27 -16.39 -28.10
CA PHE A 193 3.65 -17.60 -28.64
C PHE A 193 2.14 -17.48 -28.54
N LEU A 194 1.43 -17.65 -29.67
CA LEU A 194 -0.04 -17.67 -29.67
C LEU A 194 -0.51 -19.12 -29.49
N LEU A 195 -1.23 -19.38 -28.39
CA LEU A 195 -1.77 -20.70 -28.13
C LEU A 195 -2.67 -21.17 -29.29
N PRO A 196 -2.40 -22.34 -29.91
CA PRO A 196 -3.26 -22.96 -30.90
C PRO A 196 -4.49 -23.60 -30.24
N GLU A 197 -5.38 -24.19 -31.03
CA GLU A 197 -6.60 -24.86 -30.51
C GLU A 197 -6.26 -26.10 -29.68
N ARG A 198 -5.16 -26.77 -30.01
CA ARG A 198 -4.65 -27.95 -29.31
C ARG A 198 -3.13 -27.88 -29.27
N LEU A 199 -2.58 -28.23 -28.11
CA LEU A 199 -1.14 -28.30 -27.90
C LEU A 199 -0.87 -29.37 -26.85
N ALA A 200 -0.16 -30.43 -27.23
CA ALA A 200 0.39 -31.38 -26.27
C ALA A 200 1.39 -30.65 -25.38
N ALA A 201 1.49 -31.06 -24.12
CA ALA A 201 2.42 -30.44 -23.17
C ALA A 201 3.85 -30.46 -23.73
N ALA A 202 4.41 -29.27 -23.92
CA ALA A 202 5.74 -29.09 -24.48
C ALA A 202 6.42 -27.86 -23.84
N PRO A 203 7.72 -27.94 -23.53
CA PRO A 203 8.50 -26.77 -23.14
C PRO A 203 8.72 -25.84 -24.34
N VAL A 204 9.12 -24.60 -24.06
CA VAL A 204 9.62 -23.67 -25.07
C VAL A 204 11.11 -23.90 -25.23
N ALA A 205 11.53 -24.37 -26.40
CA ALA A 205 12.93 -24.60 -26.74
C ALA A 205 13.50 -23.35 -27.43
N PHE A 206 14.53 -22.75 -26.85
CA PHE A 206 15.21 -21.56 -27.32
C PHE A 206 16.52 -21.89 -28.00
N THR A 207 16.85 -21.11 -29.02
CA THR A 207 18.15 -21.13 -29.71
C THR A 207 18.64 -19.70 -29.86
N LEU A 208 19.86 -19.42 -29.38
CA LEU A 208 20.57 -18.16 -29.58
C LEU A 208 21.82 -18.43 -30.41
N THR A 209 22.00 -17.70 -31.51
CA THR A 209 23.26 -17.64 -32.25
C THR A 209 23.91 -16.27 -32.05
N ALA A 210 25.10 -16.24 -31.45
CA ALA A 210 25.84 -15.00 -31.21
C ALA A 210 26.49 -14.47 -32.49
N ALA A 211 27.04 -13.25 -32.42
CA ALA A 211 27.70 -12.59 -33.56
C ALA A 211 28.93 -13.37 -34.07
N ASP A 212 29.59 -14.14 -33.20
CA ASP A 212 30.73 -15.01 -33.56
C ASP A 212 30.30 -16.33 -34.21
N GLY A 213 29.00 -16.56 -34.38
CA GLY A 213 28.42 -17.75 -35.00
C GLY A 213 28.21 -18.94 -34.04
N THR A 214 28.70 -18.86 -32.80
CA THR A 214 28.42 -19.90 -31.79
C THR A 214 26.94 -19.93 -31.43
N THR A 215 26.45 -21.11 -31.02
CA THR A 215 25.03 -21.31 -30.72
C THR A 215 24.86 -21.91 -29.33
N ALA A 216 23.87 -21.41 -28.59
CA ALA A 216 23.40 -21.95 -27.33
C ALA A 216 21.92 -22.31 -27.43
N THR A 217 21.52 -23.36 -26.72
CA THR A 217 20.11 -23.78 -26.62
C THR A 217 19.71 -23.98 -25.17
N ALA A 218 18.44 -23.77 -24.87
CA ALA A 218 17.86 -24.00 -23.56
C ALA A 218 16.37 -24.30 -23.68
N SER A 219 15.77 -24.91 -22.66
CA SER A 219 14.32 -25.15 -22.62
C SER A 219 13.72 -24.47 -21.39
N SER A 220 12.54 -23.88 -21.55
CA SER A 220 11.82 -23.29 -20.42
C SER A 220 11.53 -24.32 -19.32
N PRO A 221 11.57 -23.93 -18.03
CA PRO A 221 11.16 -24.81 -16.94
C PRO A 221 9.68 -25.19 -17.03
N GLY A 222 8.83 -24.26 -17.47
CA GLY A 222 7.40 -24.49 -17.66
C GLY A 222 7.07 -25.04 -19.03
N GLN A 223 6.02 -25.87 -19.10
CA GLN A 223 5.44 -26.37 -20.34
C GLN A 223 4.15 -25.64 -20.70
N LEU A 224 3.87 -25.56 -22.00
CA LEU A 224 2.63 -25.02 -22.54
C LEU A 224 1.74 -26.17 -23.03
N SER A 225 0.45 -26.11 -22.72
CA SER A 225 -0.53 -27.06 -23.27
C SER A 225 -1.91 -26.44 -23.46
N VAL A 226 -2.67 -27.02 -24.38
CA VAL A 226 -4.10 -26.74 -24.62
C VAL A 226 -4.84 -28.06 -24.70
N THR A 227 -5.62 -28.39 -23.66
CA THR A 227 -6.21 -29.73 -23.49
C THR A 227 -7.53 -29.91 -24.24
N ALA A 228 -8.23 -28.80 -24.54
CA ALA A 228 -9.58 -28.80 -25.14
C ALA A 228 -10.62 -29.60 -24.33
N THR A 229 -10.46 -29.68 -23.00
CA THR A 229 -11.39 -30.36 -22.09
C THR A 229 -12.63 -29.52 -21.75
N GLY A 230 -12.68 -28.25 -22.15
CA GLY A 230 -13.76 -27.35 -21.76
C GLY A 230 -13.51 -26.64 -20.43
N PRO A 231 -14.28 -25.58 -20.12
CA PRO A 231 -14.16 -24.86 -18.86
C PRO A 231 -14.59 -25.71 -17.66
N ARG A 232 -14.09 -25.36 -16.47
CA ARG A 232 -14.49 -25.98 -15.20
C ARG A 232 -15.16 -24.95 -14.30
N VAL A 233 -16.12 -25.36 -13.49
CA VAL A 233 -16.70 -24.50 -12.47
C VAL A 233 -15.89 -24.65 -11.18
N ALA A 234 -15.58 -23.54 -10.53
CA ALA A 234 -14.94 -23.50 -9.24
C ALA A 234 -15.78 -22.72 -8.24
N GLU A 235 -15.77 -23.18 -6.99
CA GLU A 235 -16.36 -22.48 -5.86
C GLU A 235 -15.26 -21.83 -5.02
N VAL A 236 -15.51 -20.59 -4.59
CA VAL A 236 -14.64 -19.88 -3.64
C VAL A 236 -14.81 -20.49 -2.26
N THR A 237 -13.75 -21.08 -1.73
CA THR A 237 -13.76 -21.74 -0.42
C THR A 237 -12.92 -21.01 0.63
N ALA A 238 -12.15 -19.99 0.23
CA ALA A 238 -11.39 -19.16 1.16
C ALA A 238 -12.29 -18.43 2.16
N THR A 239 -11.91 -18.45 3.43
CA THR A 239 -12.53 -17.64 4.49
C THR A 239 -11.99 -16.22 4.45
N ILE A 240 -12.88 -15.23 4.51
CA ILE A 240 -12.49 -13.83 4.68
C ILE A 240 -12.36 -13.48 6.16
N PRO A 241 -11.36 -12.69 6.56
CA PRO A 241 -11.12 -12.34 7.95
C PRO A 241 -12.24 -11.46 8.55
N GLY A 242 -12.85 -10.58 7.74
CA GLY A 242 -13.90 -9.64 8.16
C GLY A 242 -14.68 -9.11 6.96
N ARG A 243 -15.72 -8.32 7.22
CA ARG A 243 -16.64 -7.80 6.17
C ARG A 243 -15.95 -6.80 5.26
N GLY A 244 -15.20 -5.87 5.84
CA GLY A 244 -14.44 -4.83 5.14
C GLY A 244 -12.97 -5.16 4.91
N VAL A 245 -12.47 -6.27 5.48
CA VAL A 245 -11.04 -6.63 5.41
C VAL A 245 -10.70 -7.36 4.11
N GLN A 246 -9.89 -6.70 3.30
CA GLN A 246 -9.42 -7.16 1.99
C GLN A 246 -8.00 -7.73 2.09
N ALA A 247 -7.87 -9.04 2.37
CA ALA A 247 -6.56 -9.68 2.50
C ALA A 247 -5.96 -10.08 1.15
N GLY A 248 -4.65 -9.88 1.00
CA GLY A 248 -3.93 -10.16 -0.24
C GLY A 248 -3.66 -11.63 -0.53
N THR A 249 -3.93 -12.52 0.43
CA THR A 249 -3.73 -13.97 0.30
C THR A 249 -4.82 -14.68 -0.51
N PHE A 250 -5.98 -14.04 -0.73
CA PHE A 250 -7.12 -14.65 -1.42
C PHE A 250 -7.69 -13.81 -2.58
N VAL A 251 -6.94 -12.81 -3.06
CA VAL A 251 -7.37 -11.88 -4.11
C VAL A 251 -7.14 -12.43 -5.52
N TRP A 252 -8.01 -12.08 -6.45
CA TRP A 252 -7.81 -12.34 -7.88
C TRP A 252 -7.18 -11.13 -8.56
N ARG A 253 -6.24 -11.40 -9.48
CA ARG A 253 -5.29 -10.42 -10.00
C ARG A 253 -5.33 -10.35 -11.51
N ASN A 254 -4.83 -9.25 -12.09
CA ASN A 254 -4.59 -9.10 -13.54
C ASN A 254 -3.44 -10.00 -14.07
N GLY A 255 -3.14 -11.09 -13.39
CA GLY A 255 -2.00 -11.98 -13.62
C GLY A 255 -1.23 -12.27 -12.32
N PRO A 256 -0.39 -13.32 -12.29
CA PRO A 256 0.42 -13.66 -11.13
C PRO A 256 1.26 -12.46 -10.66
N GLY A 257 1.20 -12.15 -9.36
CA GLY A 257 1.94 -11.01 -8.76
C GLY A 257 1.48 -9.61 -9.19
N ARG A 258 0.40 -9.47 -9.99
CA ARG A 258 -0.12 -8.18 -10.45
C ARG A 258 -1.14 -7.58 -9.46
N ASN A 259 -1.68 -6.42 -9.84
CA ASN A 259 -2.65 -5.65 -9.06
C ASN A 259 -3.91 -6.45 -8.68
N TYR A 260 -4.53 -6.01 -7.59
CA TYR A 260 -5.65 -6.62 -6.90
C TYR A 260 -6.94 -6.18 -7.61
N VAL A 261 -7.82 -7.11 -7.97
CA VAL A 261 -9.04 -6.79 -8.73
C VAL A 261 -10.29 -7.24 -7.98
N VAL A 262 -10.42 -8.56 -7.75
CA VAL A 262 -11.60 -9.13 -7.09
C VAL A 262 -11.20 -9.72 -5.74
N TYR A 263 -11.93 -9.35 -4.70
CA TYR A 263 -11.88 -10.00 -3.39
C TYR A 263 -13.07 -10.94 -3.29
N PRO A 264 -12.92 -12.21 -3.73
CA PRO A 264 -14.04 -13.11 -3.83
C PRO A 264 -14.62 -13.43 -2.45
N ARG A 265 -15.93 -13.67 -2.41
CA ARG A 265 -16.63 -14.07 -1.18
C ARG A 265 -16.90 -15.58 -1.17
N PRO A 266 -16.81 -16.25 -0.01
CA PRO A 266 -17.03 -17.70 0.09
C PRO A 266 -18.38 -18.13 -0.52
N GLY A 267 -18.37 -19.27 -1.20
CA GLY A 267 -19.51 -19.84 -1.91
C GLY A 267 -19.79 -19.22 -3.28
N ALA A 268 -19.09 -18.15 -3.68
CA ALA A 268 -19.23 -17.61 -5.03
C ALA A 268 -18.71 -18.60 -6.08
N LEU A 269 -19.46 -18.76 -7.16
CA LEU A 269 -19.09 -19.63 -8.27
C LEU A 269 -18.44 -18.83 -9.41
N SER A 270 -17.38 -19.38 -9.99
CA SER A 270 -16.76 -18.81 -11.19
C SER A 270 -16.26 -19.90 -12.13
N VAL A 271 -15.76 -19.48 -13.29
CA VAL A 271 -15.33 -20.35 -14.37
C VAL A 271 -13.81 -20.36 -14.45
N VAL A 272 -13.21 -21.54 -14.44
CA VAL A 272 -11.78 -21.77 -14.65
C VAL A 272 -11.58 -22.25 -16.09
N VAL A 273 -10.70 -21.55 -16.81
CA VAL A 273 -10.38 -21.83 -18.22
C VAL A 273 -8.95 -22.30 -18.43
N GLY A 274 -8.17 -22.36 -17.36
CA GLY A 274 -6.81 -22.85 -17.37
C GLY A 274 -6.13 -22.65 -16.03
N GLU A 275 -4.83 -22.87 -16.00
CA GLU A 275 -4.00 -22.76 -14.81
C GLU A 275 -2.55 -22.44 -15.16
N GLU A 276 -1.87 -21.81 -14.22
CA GLU A 276 -0.45 -21.49 -14.30
C GLU A 276 0.17 -21.65 -12.91
N GLY A 277 1.06 -22.64 -12.77
CA GLY A 277 1.70 -22.99 -11.50
C GLY A 277 0.68 -23.19 -10.36
N THR A 278 0.74 -22.31 -9.36
CA THR A 278 -0.11 -22.33 -8.15
C THR A 278 -1.43 -21.58 -8.30
N THR A 279 -1.76 -21.11 -9.51
CA THR A 279 -2.95 -20.29 -9.78
C THR A 279 -3.84 -20.91 -10.86
N TYR A 280 -5.14 -20.65 -10.76
CA TYR A 280 -6.12 -20.85 -11.82
C TYR A 280 -6.27 -19.56 -12.63
N THR A 281 -6.52 -19.71 -13.93
CA THR A 281 -7.03 -18.65 -14.79
C THR A 281 -8.55 -18.68 -14.72
N VAL A 282 -9.12 -17.72 -14.00
CA VAL A 282 -10.56 -17.57 -13.80
C VAL A 282 -11.13 -16.59 -14.81
N GLN A 283 -12.11 -17.01 -15.60
CA GLN A 283 -12.88 -16.15 -16.48
C GLN A 283 -14.09 -15.60 -15.72
N VAL A 284 -14.12 -14.28 -15.51
CA VAL A 284 -15.21 -13.59 -14.80
C VAL A 284 -16.18 -12.88 -15.75
N SER A 285 -15.76 -12.62 -16.99
CA SER A 285 -16.65 -12.18 -18.07
C SER A 285 -16.14 -12.68 -19.43
N GLY A 286 -16.86 -12.40 -20.52
CA GLY A 286 -16.39 -12.70 -21.88
C GLY A 286 -15.04 -12.04 -22.24
N THR A 287 -14.67 -10.96 -21.55
CA THR A 287 -13.49 -10.14 -21.87
C THR A 287 -12.47 -10.05 -20.73
N LEU A 288 -12.76 -10.60 -19.55
CA LEU A 288 -11.91 -10.49 -18.38
C LEU A 288 -11.57 -11.86 -17.79
N THR A 289 -10.27 -12.15 -17.76
CA THR A 289 -9.67 -13.27 -17.03
C THR A 289 -8.77 -12.74 -15.92
N LEU A 290 -8.72 -13.47 -14.80
CA LEU A 290 -7.95 -13.13 -13.63
C LEU A 290 -7.18 -14.34 -13.12
N SER A 291 -6.03 -14.11 -12.50
CA SER A 291 -5.27 -15.15 -11.79
C SER A 291 -5.82 -15.28 -10.36
N ALA A 292 -6.20 -16.50 -9.98
CA ALA A 292 -6.74 -16.83 -8.66
C ALA A 292 -5.88 -17.91 -7.99
N PRO A 293 -5.50 -17.79 -6.71
CA PRO A 293 -4.78 -18.84 -6.00
C PRO A 293 -5.58 -20.15 -5.99
N LYS A 294 -4.96 -21.28 -6.35
CA LYS A 294 -5.61 -22.61 -6.30
C LYS A 294 -6.12 -22.94 -4.90
N THR A 295 -5.39 -22.49 -3.87
CA THR A 295 -5.76 -22.67 -2.45
C THR A 295 -7.03 -21.96 -2.03
N ALA A 296 -7.54 -21.00 -2.84
CA ALA A 296 -8.76 -20.27 -2.55
C ALA A 296 -10.00 -20.85 -3.27
N LEU A 297 -9.81 -21.86 -4.11
CA LEU A 297 -10.83 -22.40 -5.01
C LEU A 297 -10.94 -23.92 -4.91
N THR A 298 -12.15 -24.44 -5.03
CA THR A 298 -12.39 -25.88 -5.17
C THR A 298 -13.13 -26.14 -6.47
N LEU A 299 -12.55 -26.96 -7.35
CA LEU A 299 -13.19 -27.37 -8.60
C LEU A 299 -14.41 -28.23 -8.30
N ARG A 300 -15.53 -27.91 -8.97
CA ARG A 300 -16.75 -28.71 -8.98
C ARG A 300 -16.61 -29.86 -10.00
N PRO A 301 -17.45 -30.91 -9.90
CA PRO A 301 -17.47 -31.99 -10.89
C PRO A 301 -17.62 -31.47 -12.31
N GLU A 302 -17.03 -32.18 -13.27
CA GLU A 302 -17.22 -31.89 -14.69
C GLU A 302 -18.71 -31.97 -15.07
N GLY A 303 -19.15 -31.14 -16.01
CA GLY A 303 -20.57 -31.01 -16.36
C GLY A 303 -21.41 -30.15 -15.40
N THR A 304 -20.83 -29.62 -14.31
CA THR A 304 -21.50 -28.59 -13.48
C THR A 304 -21.91 -27.41 -14.36
N PRO A 305 -23.18 -26.96 -14.32
CA PRO A 305 -23.64 -25.82 -15.11
C PRO A 305 -22.82 -24.57 -14.83
N LEU A 306 -22.51 -23.80 -15.88
CA LEU A 306 -21.82 -22.52 -15.73
C LEU A 306 -22.65 -21.57 -14.85
N PRO A 307 -22.01 -20.80 -13.96
CA PRO A 307 -22.73 -19.84 -13.13
C PRO A 307 -23.45 -18.81 -14.01
N ARG A 308 -24.74 -18.60 -13.74
CA ARG A 308 -25.53 -17.52 -14.31
C ARG A 308 -26.57 -17.09 -13.28
N ALA A 309 -26.40 -15.92 -12.70
CA ALA A 309 -27.34 -15.34 -11.75
C ALA A 309 -28.24 -14.34 -12.46
N VAL A 310 -29.55 -14.55 -12.39
CA VAL A 310 -30.54 -13.56 -12.85
C VAL A 310 -31.22 -12.98 -11.61
N PHE A 311 -31.23 -11.67 -11.46
CA PHE A 311 -31.91 -11.00 -10.35
C PHE A 311 -32.89 -9.96 -10.86
N THR A 312 -34.05 -9.90 -10.21
CA THR A 312 -35.21 -9.11 -10.64
C THR A 312 -35.58 -7.98 -9.69
N ARG A 313 -34.94 -7.94 -8.51
CA ARG A 313 -35.32 -7.04 -7.44
C ARG A 313 -34.10 -6.50 -6.70
N ILE A 314 -34.15 -5.20 -6.43
CA ILE A 314 -33.24 -4.50 -5.53
C ILE A 314 -34.07 -3.89 -4.40
N ASP A 315 -33.71 -4.18 -3.16
CA ASP A 315 -34.32 -3.56 -1.98
C ASP A 315 -33.33 -2.58 -1.35
N VAL A 316 -33.77 -1.35 -1.05
CA VAL A 316 -32.98 -0.33 -0.36
C VAL A 316 -33.63 -0.04 0.98
N LYS A 317 -32.92 -0.34 2.07
CA LYS A 317 -33.39 -0.14 3.43
C LYS A 317 -32.56 0.93 4.13
N ALA A 318 -33.23 1.86 4.81
CA ALA A 318 -32.57 2.81 5.69
C ALA A 318 -32.63 2.30 7.13
N GLY A 319 -31.49 2.27 7.81
CA GLY A 319 -31.36 1.91 9.22
C GLY A 319 -30.72 3.03 10.04
N GLU A 320 -30.65 2.82 11.36
CA GLU A 320 -30.10 3.82 12.29
C GLU A 320 -28.61 4.07 12.10
N THR A 321 -27.83 3.02 11.80
CA THR A 321 -26.37 3.08 11.66
C THR A 321 -25.88 3.03 10.22
N HIS A 322 -26.67 2.46 9.32
CA HIS A 322 -26.33 2.28 7.91
C HIS A 322 -27.58 2.10 7.05
N SER A 323 -27.43 2.35 5.74
CA SER A 323 -28.36 1.88 4.71
C SER A 323 -27.88 0.55 4.14
N GLU A 324 -28.81 -0.30 3.72
CA GLU A 324 -28.55 -1.54 3.00
C GLU A 324 -29.11 -1.48 1.58
N VAL A 325 -28.31 -1.88 0.58
CA VAL A 325 -28.77 -2.19 -0.77
C VAL A 325 -28.64 -3.70 -0.96
N ARG A 326 -29.77 -4.37 -1.20
CA ARG A 326 -29.90 -5.83 -1.16
C ARG A 326 -30.27 -6.35 -2.55
N LEU A 327 -29.44 -7.24 -3.09
CA LEU A 327 -29.65 -7.87 -4.39
C LEU A 327 -29.95 -9.36 -4.15
N ASN A 328 -31.18 -9.78 -4.42
CA ASN A 328 -31.61 -11.16 -4.22
C ASN A 328 -31.17 -12.01 -5.41
N LEU A 329 -30.05 -12.72 -5.25
CA LEU A 329 -29.47 -13.57 -6.29
C LEU A 329 -29.84 -15.04 -6.04
N PRO A 330 -30.01 -15.87 -7.09
CA PRO A 330 -30.24 -17.31 -6.94
C PRO A 330 -28.96 -18.07 -6.55
N THR A 331 -27.79 -17.47 -6.79
CA THR A 331 -26.49 -18.03 -6.42
C THR A 331 -25.49 -16.91 -6.13
N ARG A 332 -24.43 -17.22 -5.38
CA ARG A 332 -23.35 -16.27 -5.11
C ARG A 332 -22.43 -16.16 -6.31
N VAL A 333 -22.02 -14.95 -6.62
CA VAL A 333 -21.17 -14.63 -7.77
C VAL A 333 -20.03 -13.71 -7.33
N PRO A 334 -18.91 -13.69 -8.06
CA PRO A 334 -17.86 -12.71 -7.83
C PRO A 334 -18.36 -11.31 -8.16
N PHE A 335 -17.85 -10.30 -7.45
CA PHE A 335 -18.18 -8.90 -7.71
C PHE A 335 -17.02 -7.97 -7.34
N THR A 336 -17.02 -6.76 -7.87
CA THR A 336 -16.22 -5.63 -7.38
C THR A 336 -17.13 -4.54 -6.81
N VAL A 337 -16.55 -3.68 -5.96
CA VAL A 337 -17.17 -2.42 -5.56
C VAL A 337 -16.19 -1.30 -5.90
N GLU A 338 -16.51 -0.51 -6.92
CA GLU A 338 -15.73 0.65 -7.34
C GLU A 338 -16.31 1.91 -6.72
N GLN A 339 -15.46 2.77 -6.16
CA GLN A 339 -15.89 4.01 -5.54
C GLN A 339 -15.56 5.18 -6.44
N ALA A 340 -16.55 6.04 -6.69
CA ALA A 340 -16.34 7.38 -7.19
C ALA A 340 -16.69 8.36 -6.07
N ALA A 341 -15.75 9.22 -5.68
CA ALA A 341 -15.99 10.27 -4.70
C ALA A 341 -15.57 11.61 -5.31
N ALA A 342 -16.57 12.43 -5.67
CA ALA A 342 -16.38 13.81 -6.09
C ALA A 342 -17.31 14.74 -5.29
N PRO A 343 -16.95 16.03 -5.12
CA PRO A 343 -17.83 17.02 -4.49
C PRO A 343 -19.22 17.02 -5.16
N GLY A 344 -20.27 16.69 -4.39
CA GLY A 344 -21.66 16.64 -4.88
C GLY A 344 -22.05 15.40 -5.70
N ALA A 345 -21.10 14.50 -6.02
CA ALA A 345 -21.36 13.28 -6.77
C ALA A 345 -20.49 12.13 -6.24
N SER A 346 -21.02 11.37 -5.28
CA SER A 346 -20.39 10.14 -4.78
C SER A 346 -21.23 8.93 -5.17
N SER A 347 -20.59 7.82 -5.53
CA SER A 347 -21.26 6.56 -5.83
C SER A 347 -20.41 5.34 -5.47
N LEU A 348 -21.11 4.22 -5.26
CA LEU A 348 -20.53 2.88 -5.19
C LEU A 348 -21.10 2.06 -6.34
N ASP A 349 -20.25 1.59 -7.24
CA ASP A 349 -20.62 0.77 -8.37
C ASP A 349 -20.30 -0.70 -8.06
N LEU A 350 -21.34 -1.49 -7.81
CA LEU A 350 -21.22 -2.95 -7.73
C LEU A 350 -21.21 -3.53 -9.13
N ARG A 351 -20.09 -4.12 -9.56
CA ARG A 351 -20.04 -4.90 -10.81
C ARG A 351 -20.11 -6.38 -10.46
N LEU A 352 -21.21 -7.04 -10.81
CA LEU A 352 -21.45 -8.46 -10.58
C LEU A 352 -21.09 -9.25 -11.83
N PHE A 353 -20.27 -10.27 -11.66
CA PHE A 353 -19.85 -11.19 -12.72
C PHE A 353 -20.80 -12.38 -12.82
N HIS A 354 -20.83 -13.05 -13.96
CA HIS A 354 -21.76 -14.14 -14.27
C HIS A 354 -23.23 -13.79 -14.00
N THR A 355 -23.62 -12.53 -14.21
CA THR A 355 -24.91 -11.98 -13.79
C THR A 355 -25.66 -11.28 -14.92
N VAL A 356 -26.97 -11.53 -14.99
CA VAL A 356 -27.94 -10.82 -15.83
C VAL A 356 -28.87 -10.03 -14.94
N SER A 357 -29.04 -8.76 -15.23
CA SER A 357 -30.03 -7.91 -14.58
C SER A 357 -31.35 -8.02 -15.33
N ASP A 358 -32.38 -8.48 -14.63
CA ASP A 358 -33.77 -8.53 -15.10
C ASP A 358 -34.66 -7.74 -14.14
N VAL A 359 -34.13 -6.61 -13.67
CA VAL A 359 -34.69 -5.84 -12.56
C VAL A 359 -35.92 -5.07 -13.00
N ASP A 360 -37.08 -5.57 -12.57
CA ASP A 360 -38.39 -4.92 -12.75
C ASP A 360 -38.72 -3.94 -11.61
N TYR A 361 -38.18 -4.19 -10.41
CA TYR A 361 -38.52 -3.42 -9.21
C TYR A 361 -37.28 -3.02 -8.42
N ILE A 362 -37.16 -1.72 -8.15
CA ILE A 362 -36.31 -1.19 -7.08
C ILE A 362 -37.25 -0.65 -6.01
N VAL A 363 -37.23 -1.25 -4.83
CA VAL A 363 -38.07 -0.82 -3.71
C VAL A 363 -37.17 -0.17 -2.67
N SER A 364 -37.35 1.14 -2.50
CA SER A 364 -36.69 1.87 -1.42
C SER A 364 -37.69 2.12 -0.29
N ASP A 365 -37.24 1.96 0.94
CA ASP A 365 -37.92 2.50 2.10
C ASP A 365 -37.98 4.05 2.03
N PHE A 366 -38.44 4.70 3.11
CA PHE A 366 -38.44 6.16 3.21
C PHE A 366 -37.05 6.76 2.91
N PRO A 367 -36.94 7.90 2.17
CA PRO A 367 -35.67 8.44 1.68
C PRO A 367 -34.79 9.05 2.79
N ALA A 368 -34.20 8.19 3.61
CA ALA A 368 -33.27 8.52 4.68
C ALA A 368 -31.91 7.82 4.47
N GLY A 369 -30.88 8.26 5.20
CA GLY A 369 -29.54 7.68 5.14
C GLY A 369 -28.70 8.13 3.93
N PRO A 370 -27.51 7.52 3.74
CA PRO A 370 -26.52 7.93 2.74
C PRO A 370 -26.92 7.59 1.30
N VAL A 371 -27.76 6.58 1.08
CA VAL A 371 -28.19 6.18 -0.27
C VAL A 371 -29.22 7.17 -0.80
N ARG A 372 -28.92 7.78 -1.95
CA ARG A 372 -29.80 8.72 -2.63
C ARG A 372 -30.67 8.03 -3.67
N ASP A 373 -30.04 7.21 -4.51
CA ASP A 373 -30.66 6.57 -5.66
C ASP A 373 -29.90 5.30 -6.02
N VAL A 374 -30.58 4.34 -6.64
CA VAL A 374 -29.99 3.08 -7.11
C VAL A 374 -30.45 2.82 -8.53
N ARG A 375 -29.50 2.52 -9.41
CA ARG A 375 -29.76 2.19 -10.81
C ARG A 375 -29.00 0.96 -11.21
N TRP A 376 -29.44 0.29 -12.26
CA TRP A 376 -28.77 -0.87 -12.81
C TRP A 376 -28.53 -0.69 -14.31
N THR A 377 -27.51 -1.36 -14.81
CA THR A 377 -27.21 -1.48 -16.25
C THR A 377 -26.62 -2.85 -16.54
N GLN A 378 -26.99 -3.46 -17.66
CA GLN A 378 -26.27 -4.61 -18.19
C GLN A 378 -25.08 -4.08 -19.01
N GLU A 379 -23.84 -4.23 -18.51
CA GLU A 379 -22.65 -3.71 -19.21
C GLU A 379 -22.25 -4.61 -20.39
N SER A 380 -22.41 -5.92 -20.23
CA SER A 380 -22.22 -6.94 -21.26
C SER A 380 -22.97 -8.21 -20.86
N ASP A 381 -23.07 -9.24 -21.71
CA ASP A 381 -23.58 -10.55 -21.26
C ASP A 381 -22.74 -11.05 -20.06
N GLY A 382 -23.43 -11.52 -19.02
CA GLY A 382 -22.82 -11.96 -17.77
C GLY A 382 -22.21 -10.87 -16.89
N VAL A 383 -22.35 -9.57 -17.20
CA VAL A 383 -21.88 -8.48 -16.33
C VAL A 383 -22.98 -7.45 -16.07
N ALA A 384 -23.51 -7.45 -14.85
CA ALA A 384 -24.47 -6.46 -14.38
C ALA A 384 -23.79 -5.44 -13.46
N ARG A 385 -24.06 -4.16 -13.67
CA ARG A 385 -23.63 -3.08 -12.77
C ARG A 385 -24.83 -2.55 -12.00
N VAL A 386 -24.73 -2.46 -10.68
CA VAL A 386 -25.64 -1.73 -9.82
C VAL A 386 -24.91 -0.50 -9.27
N ARG A 387 -25.34 0.67 -9.72
CA ARG A 387 -24.83 1.97 -9.29
C ARG A 387 -25.65 2.48 -8.11
N VAL A 388 -24.98 2.74 -6.99
CA VAL A 388 -25.56 3.31 -5.78
C VAL A 388 -25.07 4.74 -5.64
N ASP A 389 -25.91 5.70 -5.99
CA ASP A 389 -25.59 7.12 -5.82
C ASP A 389 -25.79 7.51 -4.35
N LEU A 390 -24.81 8.23 -3.81
CA LEU A 390 -24.76 8.64 -2.41
C LEU A 390 -25.00 10.14 -2.26
N ARG A 391 -25.52 10.54 -1.09
CA ARG A 391 -25.72 11.95 -0.71
C ARG A 391 -24.41 12.69 -0.41
N GLY A 392 -23.33 11.94 -0.21
CA GLY A 392 -21.98 12.44 0.05
C GLY A 392 -20.99 11.29 0.08
N ALA A 393 -19.72 11.59 0.34
CA ALA A 393 -18.70 10.56 0.50
C ALA A 393 -19.10 9.61 1.65
N PRO A 394 -18.98 8.28 1.48
CA PRO A 394 -19.38 7.34 2.52
C PRO A 394 -18.36 7.36 3.67
N TRP A 395 -18.87 7.18 4.89
CA TRP A 395 -18.05 7.03 6.11
C TRP A 395 -17.55 5.59 6.35
N GLY A 396 -17.81 4.72 5.38
CA GLY A 396 -17.51 3.31 5.41
C GLY A 396 -18.57 2.50 4.66
N TYR A 397 -18.15 1.37 4.10
CA TYR A 397 -19.05 0.41 3.48
C TYR A 397 -18.50 -1.01 3.55
N ASP A 398 -19.38 -2.00 3.41
CA ASP A 398 -19.01 -3.40 3.17
C ASP A 398 -20.00 -4.05 2.20
N ALA A 399 -19.56 -5.10 1.51
CA ALA A 399 -20.41 -5.91 0.65
C ALA A 399 -20.16 -7.39 0.93
N THR A 400 -21.20 -8.09 1.41
CA THR A 400 -21.14 -9.50 1.83
C THR A 400 -22.45 -10.23 1.50
N TYR A 401 -22.45 -11.55 1.62
CA TYR A 401 -23.63 -12.39 1.34
C TYR A 401 -24.38 -12.78 2.62
N GLU A 402 -25.70 -12.62 2.61
CA GLU A 402 -26.64 -13.25 3.55
C GLU A 402 -27.44 -14.32 2.81
N GLY A 403 -27.15 -15.59 3.06
CA GLY A 403 -27.63 -16.65 2.16
C GLY A 403 -27.07 -16.43 0.75
N THR A 404 -27.92 -16.19 -0.23
CA THR A 404 -27.51 -15.78 -1.59
C THR A 404 -27.76 -14.29 -1.88
N THR A 405 -28.37 -13.55 -0.95
CA THR A 405 -28.59 -12.11 -1.11
C THR A 405 -27.26 -11.37 -0.91
N LEU A 406 -26.83 -10.61 -1.93
CA LEU A 406 -25.69 -9.69 -1.79
C LEU A 406 -26.18 -8.42 -1.10
N VAL A 407 -25.55 -8.07 0.01
CA VAL A 407 -25.89 -6.89 0.83
C VAL A 407 -24.72 -5.93 0.79
N LEU A 408 -24.91 -4.76 0.16
CA LEU A 408 -24.04 -3.60 0.34
C LEU A 408 -24.55 -2.80 1.53
N ARG A 409 -23.71 -2.59 2.54
CA ARG A 409 -23.96 -1.66 3.64
C ARG A 409 -23.20 -0.38 3.43
N VAL A 410 -23.88 0.75 3.59
CA VAL A 410 -23.26 2.08 3.53
C VAL A 410 -23.51 2.79 4.84
N ARG A 411 -22.44 3.11 5.57
CA ARG A 411 -22.51 3.70 6.91
C ARG A 411 -23.12 5.09 6.86
N ASN A 412 -24.01 5.39 7.80
CA ASN A 412 -24.55 6.73 7.98
C ASN A 412 -23.43 7.70 8.37
N ALA A 413 -23.50 8.94 7.92
CA ALA A 413 -22.60 9.97 8.41
C ALA A 413 -22.83 10.19 9.91
N PRO A 414 -21.77 10.30 10.73
CA PRO A 414 -21.92 10.59 12.15
C PRO A 414 -22.51 11.99 12.33
N THR A 415 -23.25 12.20 13.42
CA THR A 415 -23.65 13.55 13.83
C THR A 415 -22.43 14.28 14.40
N LEU A 416 -22.05 15.40 13.79
CA LEU A 416 -20.84 16.16 14.13
C LEU A 416 -21.21 17.54 14.68
N ASP A 417 -20.48 18.00 15.72
CA ASP A 417 -20.49 19.37 16.20
C ASP A 417 -19.14 20.03 15.89
N ALA A 418 -19.13 21.08 15.08
CA ALA A 418 -17.90 21.78 14.69
C ALA A 418 -17.11 22.36 15.89
N ARG A 419 -17.78 22.62 17.03
CA ARG A 419 -17.15 23.14 18.27
C ARG A 419 -16.47 22.04 19.08
N ALA A 420 -16.94 20.80 18.97
CA ALA A 420 -16.39 19.65 19.68
C ALA A 420 -16.33 18.41 18.76
N PRO A 421 -15.59 18.49 17.63
CA PRO A 421 -15.75 17.59 16.48
C PRO A 421 -15.36 16.13 16.76
N LEU A 422 -14.58 15.89 17.81
CA LEU A 422 -14.11 14.57 18.21
C LEU A 422 -15.00 13.89 19.25
N THR A 423 -15.97 14.58 19.83
CA THR A 423 -16.84 14.04 20.88
C THR A 423 -17.63 12.84 20.36
N GLY A 424 -17.47 11.69 21.02
CA GLY A 424 -18.20 10.46 20.66
C GLY A 424 -17.75 9.86 19.33
N ARG A 425 -16.54 10.20 18.85
CA ARG A 425 -15.89 9.55 17.70
C ARG A 425 -15.02 8.39 18.16
N THR A 426 -15.05 7.28 17.42
CA THR A 426 -14.21 6.12 17.71
C THR A 426 -13.06 6.08 16.71
N ILE A 427 -11.82 6.17 17.19
CA ILE A 427 -10.62 6.19 16.37
C ILE A 427 -9.74 5.01 16.78
N VAL A 428 -9.40 4.16 15.82
CA VAL A 428 -8.35 3.16 16.02
C VAL A 428 -7.02 3.72 15.54
N LEU A 429 -6.04 3.75 16.44
CA LEU A 429 -4.66 4.02 16.10
C LEU A 429 -3.90 2.70 15.99
N ASP A 430 -3.11 2.56 14.94
CA ASP A 430 -2.26 1.40 14.73
C ASP A 430 -0.79 1.82 14.80
N PRO A 431 -0.11 1.64 15.94
CA PRO A 431 1.33 1.83 16.01
C PRO A 431 2.01 0.76 15.15
N GLY A 432 2.70 1.18 14.09
CA GLY A 432 3.35 0.28 13.14
C GLY A 432 4.24 -0.77 13.80
N HIS A 433 4.28 -1.97 13.22
CA HIS A 433 5.15 -3.09 13.66
C HIS A 433 4.88 -3.56 15.11
N GLY A 434 5.90 -4.05 15.83
CA GLY A 434 5.81 -4.53 17.21
C GLY A 434 6.24 -6.00 17.38
N GLY A 435 6.75 -6.34 18.57
CA GLY A 435 7.29 -7.67 18.87
C GLY A 435 8.45 -8.01 17.94
N ASP A 436 8.29 -9.07 17.15
CA ASP A 436 9.31 -9.55 16.20
C ASP A 436 9.38 -8.70 14.92
N GLU A 437 8.36 -7.86 14.67
CA GLU A 437 8.37 -6.89 13.57
C GLU A 437 9.11 -5.62 14.03
N PHE A 438 10.35 -5.42 13.59
CA PHE A 438 11.14 -4.24 13.96
C PHE A 438 10.73 -2.96 13.19
N GLY A 439 10.20 -3.13 11.98
CA GLY A 439 10.04 -2.07 10.99
C GLY A 439 11.37 -1.62 10.38
N GLY A 440 11.39 -0.44 9.77
CA GLY A 440 12.64 0.18 9.35
C GLY A 440 13.58 0.38 10.55
N ALA A 441 14.87 0.10 10.39
CA ALA A 441 15.85 0.43 11.41
C ALA A 441 16.55 1.71 11.00
N GLY A 442 16.52 2.75 11.85
CA GLY A 442 17.34 3.93 11.62
C GLY A 442 18.82 3.68 11.99
N PRO A 443 19.75 4.50 11.47
CA PRO A 443 21.20 4.42 11.68
C PRO A 443 21.67 4.34 13.15
N LEU A 444 20.88 4.88 14.09
CA LEU A 444 21.16 4.81 15.54
C LEU A 444 20.66 3.51 16.20
N ARG A 445 20.31 2.50 15.40
CA ARG A 445 19.73 1.22 15.86
C ARG A 445 18.44 1.43 16.65
N VAL A 446 17.62 2.41 16.28
CA VAL A 446 16.28 2.54 16.85
C VAL A 446 15.29 1.94 15.85
N PRO A 447 14.72 0.76 16.15
CA PRO A 447 13.66 0.19 15.35
C PRO A 447 12.47 1.14 15.27
N GLU A 448 11.86 1.27 14.10
CA GLU A 448 10.65 2.05 13.88
C GLU A 448 9.57 1.76 14.93
N LYS A 449 9.38 0.49 15.31
CA LYS A 449 8.42 0.09 16.35
C LYS A 449 8.58 0.87 17.67
N ASN A 450 9.82 1.23 18.03
CA ASN A 450 10.16 1.95 19.26
C ASN A 450 9.96 3.46 19.15
N LEU A 451 9.89 3.99 17.93
CA LEU A 451 9.51 5.38 17.66
C LEU A 451 7.99 5.51 17.60
N MET A 452 7.34 4.56 16.92
CA MET A 452 5.90 4.63 16.61
C MET A 452 5.01 4.34 17.81
N LEU A 453 5.41 3.44 18.72
CA LEU A 453 4.62 3.16 19.93
C LEU A 453 4.45 4.38 20.84
N PRO A 454 5.53 5.01 21.37
CA PRO A 454 5.37 6.18 22.25
C PRO A 454 4.73 7.38 21.53
N LEU A 455 5.00 7.57 20.23
CA LEU A 455 4.32 8.59 19.44
C LEU A 455 2.81 8.34 19.38
N SER A 456 2.39 7.12 19.05
CA SER A 456 0.97 6.75 18.95
C SER A 456 0.24 6.82 20.29
N LEU A 457 0.89 6.42 21.39
CA LEU A 457 0.35 6.59 22.75
C LEU A 457 0.07 8.07 23.05
N ARG A 458 1.01 8.95 22.66
CA ARG A 458 0.83 10.39 22.84
C ARG A 458 -0.28 10.97 21.97
N VAL A 459 -0.40 10.53 20.71
CA VAL A 459 -1.54 10.87 19.85
C VAL A 459 -2.86 10.43 20.50
N ALA A 460 -2.91 9.24 21.09
CA ALA A 460 -4.09 8.72 21.76
C ALA A 460 -4.52 9.60 22.94
N GLU A 461 -3.58 9.98 23.81
CA GLU A 461 -3.86 10.91 24.92
C GLU A 461 -4.44 12.23 24.43
N LEU A 462 -3.83 12.81 23.40
CA LEU A 462 -4.24 14.08 22.82
C LEU A 462 -5.63 14.03 22.16
N LEU A 463 -5.99 12.91 21.54
CA LEU A 463 -7.32 12.70 20.96
C LEU A 463 -8.38 12.43 22.04
N ARG A 464 -8.04 11.62 23.07
CA ARG A 464 -8.91 11.36 24.24
C ARG A 464 -9.23 12.65 24.99
N ALA A 465 -8.24 13.52 25.21
CA ALA A 465 -8.42 14.82 25.84
C ALA A 465 -9.36 15.75 25.06
N ARG A 466 -9.52 15.53 23.75
CA ARG A 466 -10.45 16.25 22.87
C ARG A 466 -11.82 15.56 22.71
N GLY A 467 -12.08 14.47 23.43
CA GLY A 467 -13.38 13.79 23.50
C GLY A 467 -13.56 12.55 22.62
N ALA A 468 -12.52 12.10 21.91
CA ALA A 468 -12.57 10.85 21.14
C ALA A 468 -12.41 9.60 22.02
N ALA A 469 -13.11 8.52 21.67
CA ALA A 469 -12.81 7.17 22.13
C ALA A 469 -11.68 6.59 21.27
N VAL A 470 -10.50 6.43 21.85
CA VAL A 470 -9.31 5.93 21.12
C VAL A 470 -8.96 4.52 21.57
N VAL A 471 -8.86 3.62 20.59
CA VAL A 471 -8.41 2.24 20.75
C VAL A 471 -7.09 2.08 20.02
N LEU A 472 -6.10 1.41 20.62
CA LEU A 472 -4.84 1.09 19.94
C LEU A 472 -4.82 -0.39 19.56
N THR A 473 -4.23 -0.72 18.41
CA THR A 473 -3.99 -2.13 18.02
C THR A 473 -2.97 -2.81 18.94
N ARG A 474 -2.05 -2.03 19.52
CA ARG A 474 -1.13 -2.42 20.59
C ARG A 474 -0.81 -1.25 21.50
N GLU A 475 -0.65 -1.52 22.79
CA GLU A 475 -0.19 -0.54 23.81
C GLU A 475 1.18 -0.93 24.38
N ALA A 476 1.75 -2.05 23.92
CA ALA A 476 3.05 -2.57 24.31
C ALA A 476 3.84 -3.06 23.09
N ASP A 477 5.09 -3.45 23.30
CA ASP A 477 5.93 -4.08 22.27
C ASP A 477 5.54 -5.54 22.06
N VAL A 478 4.46 -5.77 21.32
CA VAL A 478 3.93 -7.10 21.00
C VAL A 478 3.62 -7.22 19.52
N THR A 479 3.77 -8.43 18.98
CA THR A 479 3.42 -8.73 17.58
C THR A 479 1.90 -8.74 17.41
N VAL A 480 1.38 -7.94 16.49
CA VAL A 480 -0.03 -7.95 16.09
C VAL A 480 -0.13 -8.31 14.61
N PRO A 481 -0.70 -9.48 14.25
CA PRO A 481 -0.84 -9.88 12.86
C PRO A 481 -1.53 -8.81 12.02
N ILE A 482 -1.00 -8.56 10.82
CA ILE A 482 -1.39 -7.41 9.98
C ILE A 482 -2.90 -7.30 9.73
N TYR A 483 -3.62 -8.43 9.61
CA TYR A 483 -5.07 -8.44 9.39
C TYR A 483 -5.91 -8.35 10.67
N ASN A 484 -5.33 -8.60 11.85
CA ASN A 484 -6.03 -8.38 13.13
C ASN A 484 -6.18 -6.87 13.43
N ARG A 485 -5.23 -6.06 12.94
CA ARG A 485 -5.24 -4.59 13.09
C ARG A 485 -6.52 -3.94 12.51
N PRO A 486 -6.88 -4.14 11.23
CA PRO A 486 -8.12 -3.61 10.68
C PRO A 486 -9.38 -4.36 11.17
N LEU A 487 -9.27 -5.62 11.57
CA LEU A 487 -10.39 -6.33 12.20
C LEU A 487 -10.81 -5.70 13.52
N LEU A 488 -9.84 -5.24 14.32
CA LEU A 488 -10.14 -4.49 15.53
C LEU A 488 -10.93 -3.20 15.21
N ALA A 489 -10.55 -2.48 14.16
CA ALA A 489 -11.30 -1.29 13.73
C ALA A 489 -12.74 -1.62 13.29
N GLU A 490 -12.92 -2.73 12.56
CA GLU A 490 -14.25 -3.22 12.19
C GLU A 490 -15.08 -3.61 13.43
N GLU A 491 -14.49 -4.38 14.36
CA GLU A 491 -15.14 -4.82 15.61
C GLU A 491 -15.60 -3.64 16.47
N LYS A 492 -14.77 -2.58 16.56
CA LYS A 492 -15.09 -1.37 17.33
C LYS A 492 -15.99 -0.40 16.58
N ASN A 493 -16.47 -0.75 15.38
CA ASN A 493 -17.26 0.12 14.50
C ASN A 493 -16.62 1.51 14.37
N ALA A 494 -15.30 1.54 14.21
CA ALA A 494 -14.53 2.76 14.24
C ALA A 494 -14.88 3.70 13.07
N ASP A 495 -14.70 4.99 13.29
CA ASP A 495 -14.79 6.00 12.25
C ASP A 495 -13.53 6.04 11.41
N LEU A 496 -12.38 5.98 12.08
CA LEU A 496 -11.06 6.06 11.47
C LEU A 496 -10.19 4.88 11.91
N LEU A 497 -9.39 4.37 10.99
CA LEU A 497 -8.18 3.60 11.24
C LEU A 497 -6.98 4.43 10.77
N VAL A 498 -6.11 4.83 11.69
CA VAL A 498 -4.90 5.60 11.39
C VAL A 498 -3.69 4.79 11.80
N SER A 499 -2.99 4.25 10.81
CA SER A 499 -1.71 3.55 11.01
C SER A 499 -0.57 4.56 11.01
N ILE A 500 0.36 4.46 11.96
CA ILE A 500 1.43 5.44 12.18
C ILE A 500 2.77 4.72 12.06
N HIS A 501 3.55 5.12 11.05
CA HIS A 501 4.79 4.53 10.59
C HIS A 501 5.89 5.59 10.36
N ALA A 502 7.11 5.15 10.06
CA ALA A 502 8.17 5.98 9.52
C ALA A 502 8.85 5.28 8.34
N ASN A 503 9.14 6.06 7.30
CA ASN A 503 9.55 5.53 6.01
C ASN A 503 11.06 5.19 6.01
N ALA A 504 11.47 4.30 5.13
CA ALA A 504 12.88 4.04 4.85
C ALA A 504 13.06 3.74 3.35
N LEU A 505 14.20 4.13 2.79
CA LEU A 505 14.48 3.90 1.38
C LEU A 505 15.07 2.49 1.14
N PRO A 506 14.71 1.83 0.03
CA PRO A 506 15.34 0.58 -0.37
C PRO A 506 16.72 0.81 -0.99
N ASP A 507 17.47 -0.27 -1.18
CA ASP A 507 18.69 -0.26 -2.00
C ASP A 507 18.45 0.33 -3.40
N GLY A 508 19.50 0.92 -3.96
CA GLY A 508 19.47 1.53 -5.29
C GLY A 508 18.90 2.96 -5.34
N VAL A 509 18.47 3.50 -4.20
CA VAL A 509 17.92 4.86 -4.10
C VAL A 509 18.82 5.71 -3.20
N ASP A 510 19.30 6.84 -3.74
CA ASP A 510 20.10 7.80 -2.99
C ASP A 510 19.25 8.42 -1.85
N PRO A 511 19.68 8.31 -0.57
CA PRO A 511 18.97 8.86 0.58
C PRO A 511 18.73 10.37 0.52
N ALA A 512 19.53 11.12 -0.25
CA ALA A 512 19.34 12.56 -0.42
C ALA A 512 18.12 12.93 -1.27
N THR A 513 17.53 11.96 -1.98
CA THR A 513 16.44 12.22 -2.95
C THR A 513 15.05 12.29 -2.33
N LYS A 514 14.87 11.79 -1.10
CA LYS A 514 13.56 11.75 -0.44
C LYS A 514 13.66 12.09 1.05
N ARG A 515 12.69 12.86 1.52
CA ARG A 515 12.50 13.24 2.92
C ARG A 515 11.07 13.75 3.12
N GLY A 516 10.64 13.89 4.37
CA GLY A 516 9.34 14.47 4.70
C GLY A 516 8.31 13.48 5.19
N SER A 517 7.18 14.02 5.66
CA SER A 517 6.01 13.22 6.01
C SER A 517 5.18 12.91 4.77
N GLY A 518 4.60 11.71 4.70
CA GLY A 518 3.67 11.31 3.66
C GLY A 518 2.43 10.62 4.24
N VAL A 519 1.27 10.80 3.60
CA VAL A 519 0.03 10.14 4.02
C VAL A 519 -0.54 9.30 2.88
N TYR A 520 -0.77 8.03 3.17
CA TYR A 520 -1.20 7.01 2.23
C TYR A 520 -2.68 6.69 2.43
N TYR A 521 -3.38 6.52 1.30
CA TYR A 521 -4.76 6.07 1.25
C TYR A 521 -4.95 5.07 0.09
N TYR A 522 -6.09 4.40 0.06
CA TYR A 522 -6.46 3.52 -1.05
C TYR A 522 -7.86 3.82 -1.59
N HIS A 523 -8.85 3.90 -0.70
CA HIS A 523 -10.22 4.23 -1.12
C HIS A 523 -10.42 5.75 -1.17
N PRO A 524 -11.06 6.28 -2.24
CA PRO A 524 -11.37 7.71 -2.35
C PRO A 524 -12.03 8.35 -1.13
N GLN A 525 -12.84 7.62 -0.35
CA GLN A 525 -13.46 8.10 0.89
C GLN A 525 -12.46 8.62 1.93
N ALA A 526 -11.23 8.10 1.93
CA ALA A 526 -10.19 8.48 2.88
C ALA A 526 -9.33 9.67 2.38
N ARG A 527 -9.55 10.15 1.14
CA ARG A 527 -8.69 11.17 0.54
C ARG A 527 -8.68 12.48 1.32
N ALA A 528 -9.85 13.00 1.69
CA ALA A 528 -9.96 14.25 2.45
C ALA A 528 -9.30 14.16 3.83
N LEU A 529 -9.35 12.99 4.49
CA LEU A 529 -8.63 12.75 5.73
C LEU A 529 -7.12 12.78 5.51
N ALA A 530 -6.64 12.14 4.43
CA ALA A 530 -5.23 12.13 4.09
C ALA A 530 -4.70 13.54 3.79
N ASP A 531 -5.46 14.35 3.05
CA ASP A 531 -5.11 15.75 2.75
C ASP A 531 -5.06 16.59 4.03
N ALA A 532 -6.04 16.47 4.93
CA ALA A 532 -6.07 17.20 6.21
C ALA A 532 -4.89 16.85 7.14
N LEU A 533 -4.54 15.56 7.20
CA LEU A 533 -3.37 15.08 7.93
C LEU A 533 -2.07 15.62 7.33
N GLN A 534 -1.90 15.51 6.02
CA GLN A 534 -0.70 15.98 5.34
C GLN A 534 -0.53 17.50 5.50
N ALA A 535 -1.61 18.27 5.32
CA ALA A 535 -1.58 19.72 5.52
C ALA A 535 -1.16 20.09 6.94
N SER A 536 -1.69 19.40 7.95
CA SER A 536 -1.32 19.63 9.36
C SER A 536 0.14 19.27 9.64
N LEU A 537 0.64 18.15 9.11
CA LEU A 537 2.04 17.75 9.25
C LEU A 537 2.98 18.79 8.63
N VAL A 538 2.74 19.20 7.39
CA VAL A 538 3.56 20.18 6.68
C VAL A 538 3.54 21.56 7.35
N GLU A 539 2.37 22.01 7.82
CA GLU A 539 2.24 23.29 8.52
C GLU A 539 3.01 23.30 9.86
N ARG A 540 2.96 22.20 10.62
CA ARG A 540 3.52 22.14 11.97
C ARG A 540 4.98 21.67 12.00
N LEU A 541 5.43 20.97 10.96
CA LEU A 541 6.76 20.37 10.84
C LEU A 541 7.42 20.69 9.48
N PRO A 542 7.57 21.97 9.10
CA PRO A 542 8.18 22.32 7.81
C PRO A 542 9.64 21.86 7.67
N ASP A 543 10.33 21.63 8.79
CA ASP A 543 11.69 21.10 8.89
C ASP A 543 11.79 19.60 8.56
N VAL A 544 10.70 18.84 8.67
CA VAL A 544 10.66 17.42 8.27
C VAL A 544 10.69 17.30 6.75
N GLY A 545 9.88 18.11 6.06
CA GLY A 545 9.67 18.09 4.61
C GLY A 545 8.30 17.55 4.22
N ASN A 546 8.02 17.48 2.92
CA ASN A 546 6.72 17.10 2.38
C ASN A 546 6.88 16.00 1.32
N ASP A 547 6.51 14.76 1.66
CA ASP A 547 6.47 13.62 0.74
C ASP A 547 5.10 13.47 0.05
N GLY A 548 4.09 14.20 0.52
CA GLY A 548 2.79 14.34 -0.13
C GLY A 548 1.74 13.30 0.27
N VAL A 549 0.69 13.22 -0.55
CA VAL A 549 -0.44 12.31 -0.35
C VAL A 549 -0.43 11.24 -1.43
N HIS A 550 -0.38 9.97 -1.04
CA HIS A 550 -0.13 8.84 -1.93
C HIS A 550 -1.30 7.89 -1.99
N TYR A 551 -1.68 7.48 -3.20
CA TYR A 551 -2.48 6.27 -3.39
C TYR A 551 -1.56 5.06 -3.33
N GLN A 552 -1.83 4.10 -2.44
CA GLN A 552 -1.04 2.87 -2.38
C GLN A 552 -1.82 1.68 -1.84
N ASN A 553 -1.52 0.49 -2.38
CA ASN A 553 -2.17 -0.76 -2.00
C ASN A 553 -1.55 -1.39 -0.73
N LEU A 554 -1.68 -0.70 0.41
CA LEU A 554 -1.22 -1.20 1.72
C LEU A 554 -2.36 -1.87 2.50
N ALA A 555 -2.05 -2.93 3.25
CA ALA A 555 -3.07 -3.71 3.96
C ALA A 555 -3.89 -2.89 4.97
N LEU A 556 -3.29 -1.85 5.55
CA LEU A 556 -3.92 -0.99 6.57
C LEU A 556 -4.80 0.11 5.97
N VAL A 557 -4.70 0.41 4.67
CA VAL A 557 -5.53 1.44 4.00
C VAL A 557 -6.61 0.83 3.09
N ARG A 558 -6.52 -0.47 2.81
CA ARG A 558 -7.52 -1.25 2.07
C ARG A 558 -8.87 -1.50 2.76
N PRO A 559 -9.01 -1.50 4.10
CA PRO A 559 -10.30 -1.74 4.72
C PRO A 559 -11.35 -0.70 4.31
N THR A 560 -12.59 -1.13 4.11
CA THR A 560 -13.68 -0.26 3.62
C THR A 560 -14.67 0.16 4.70
N THR A 561 -14.76 -0.57 5.82
CA THR A 561 -15.77 -0.37 6.88
C THR A 561 -15.60 0.94 7.66
N GLN A 562 -14.41 1.51 7.62
CA GLN A 562 -14.05 2.80 8.20
C GLN A 562 -13.14 3.56 7.21
N LEU A 563 -12.90 4.85 7.45
CA LEU A 563 -11.88 5.58 6.70
C LEU A 563 -10.50 5.15 7.19
N SER A 564 -9.64 4.72 6.28
CA SER A 564 -8.34 4.13 6.62
C SER A 564 -7.20 4.86 5.93
N VAL A 565 -6.23 5.32 6.71
CA VAL A 565 -5.01 6.01 6.24
C VAL A 565 -3.79 5.46 6.95
N LEU A 566 -2.63 5.59 6.31
CA LEU A 566 -1.33 5.30 6.91
C LEU A 566 -0.46 6.54 6.81
N ILE A 567 0.15 6.94 7.91
CA ILE A 567 1.04 8.08 8.00
C ILE A 567 2.46 7.55 8.04
N GLU A 568 3.25 7.89 7.04
CA GLU A 568 4.71 7.83 7.12
C GLU A 568 5.19 9.16 7.70
N THR A 569 5.52 9.17 8.99
CA THR A 569 5.79 10.41 9.73
C THR A 569 7.01 11.16 9.22
N ALA A 570 8.08 10.45 8.87
CA ALA A 570 9.34 10.99 8.36
C ALA A 570 10.16 9.86 7.73
N PHE A 571 11.26 10.17 7.04
CA PHE A 571 12.22 9.14 6.56
C PHE A 571 13.31 8.86 7.60
N LEU A 572 13.46 7.60 8.00
CA LEU A 572 14.53 7.14 8.89
C LEU A 572 15.92 7.28 8.23
N THR A 573 15.96 7.27 6.90
CA THR A 573 17.17 7.46 6.07
C THR A 573 17.53 8.94 5.87
N ASP A 574 16.81 9.89 6.49
CA ASP A 574 17.20 11.30 6.55
C ASP A 574 17.65 11.67 7.97
N LYS A 575 18.87 12.22 8.08
CA LYS A 575 19.52 12.52 9.37
C LYS A 575 18.69 13.47 10.24
N GLY A 576 18.03 14.47 9.64
CA GLY A 576 17.22 15.44 10.37
C GLY A 576 15.88 14.86 10.86
N ASN A 577 15.23 14.09 10.00
CA ASN A 577 13.97 13.41 10.24
C ASN A 577 14.12 12.42 11.41
N LEU A 578 15.16 11.58 11.38
CA LEU A 578 15.44 10.62 12.46
C LEU A 578 15.68 11.31 13.80
N ARG A 579 16.49 12.38 13.84
CA ARG A 579 16.76 13.13 15.07
C ARG A 579 15.49 13.71 15.69
N LEU A 580 14.59 14.23 14.86
CA LEU A 580 13.29 14.73 15.31
C LEU A 580 12.46 13.59 15.92
N LEU A 581 12.32 12.45 15.24
CA LEU A 581 11.60 11.28 15.75
C LEU A 581 12.21 10.71 17.04
N MET A 582 13.53 10.80 17.21
CA MET A 582 14.23 10.32 18.41
C MET A 582 14.14 11.27 19.61
N SER A 583 13.86 12.54 19.39
CA SER A 583 13.68 13.52 20.47
C SER A 583 12.25 13.49 21.03
N ALA A 584 12.11 13.66 22.35
CA ALA A 584 10.78 13.79 22.98
C ALA A 584 10.01 15.01 22.45
N ALA A 585 10.71 16.14 22.23
CA ALA A 585 10.12 17.36 21.68
C ALA A 585 9.63 17.17 20.23
N GLY A 586 10.40 16.47 19.38
CA GLY A 586 9.97 16.17 18.02
C GLY A 586 8.77 15.22 17.99
N ARG A 587 8.76 14.16 18.81
CA ARG A 587 7.57 13.30 18.95
C ARG A 587 6.34 14.05 19.45
N GLU A 588 6.49 14.99 20.38
CA GLU A 588 5.37 15.86 20.80
C GLU A 588 4.84 16.69 19.64
N ARG A 589 5.73 17.29 18.81
CA ARG A 589 5.32 18.06 17.62
C ARG A 589 4.56 17.19 16.62
N PHE A 590 5.03 15.97 16.33
CA PHE A 590 4.31 15.00 15.50
C PHE A 590 2.95 14.64 16.09
N ALA A 591 2.89 14.35 17.40
CA ALA A 591 1.64 13.97 18.05
C ALA A 591 0.58 15.08 17.97
N GLN A 592 1.00 16.33 18.21
CA GLN A 592 0.14 17.51 18.08
C GLN A 592 -0.33 17.71 16.64
N ALA A 593 0.56 17.56 15.64
CA ALA A 593 0.24 17.73 14.23
C ALA A 593 -0.76 16.66 13.75
N ILE A 594 -0.56 15.39 14.10
CA ILE A 594 -1.48 14.30 13.75
C ILE A 594 -2.85 14.53 14.39
N ALA A 595 -2.89 14.81 15.70
CA ALA A 595 -4.16 15.03 16.40
C ALA A 595 -4.92 16.25 15.87
N LEU A 596 -4.20 17.32 15.51
CA LEU A 596 -4.78 18.51 14.86
C LEU A 596 -5.34 18.18 13.47
N GLY A 597 -4.63 17.38 12.66
CA GLY A 597 -5.10 16.99 11.32
C GLY A 597 -6.40 16.20 11.37
N ILE A 598 -6.49 15.25 12.31
CA ILE A 598 -7.73 14.50 12.58
C ILE A 598 -8.86 15.43 13.04
N GLU A 599 -8.58 16.33 13.99
CA GLU A 599 -9.56 17.30 14.47
C GLU A 599 -10.09 18.23 13.36
N ARG A 600 -9.18 18.70 12.48
CA ARG A 600 -9.54 19.54 11.32
C ARG A 600 -10.43 18.79 10.34
N TYR A 601 -10.10 17.54 10.00
CA TYR A 601 -10.93 16.70 9.14
C TYR A 601 -12.37 16.61 9.66
N TYR A 602 -12.56 16.27 10.94
CA TYR A 602 -13.89 16.19 11.51
C TYR A 602 -14.61 17.54 11.58
N ARG A 603 -13.89 18.62 11.90
CA ARG A 603 -14.47 19.98 11.91
C ARG A 603 -14.95 20.40 10.52
N GLU A 604 -14.16 20.16 9.49
CA GLU A 604 -14.51 20.43 8.09
C GLU A 604 -15.70 19.59 7.63
N ALA A 605 -15.73 18.31 7.99
CA ALA A 605 -16.88 17.44 7.74
C ALA A 605 -18.15 17.96 8.43
N ALA A 606 -18.06 18.47 9.67
CA ALA A 606 -19.18 19.09 10.38
C ALA A 606 -19.71 20.36 9.70
N LEU A 607 -18.84 21.09 8.99
CA LEU A 607 -19.18 22.30 8.24
C LEU A 607 -19.62 22.00 6.79
N GLY A 608 -19.67 20.73 6.38
CA GLY A 608 -20.00 20.33 5.01
C GLY A 608 -18.91 20.66 3.98
N ARG A 609 -17.65 20.77 4.41
CA ARG A 609 -16.48 21.11 3.58
C ARG A 609 -15.33 20.11 3.71
N PRO A 610 -15.55 18.78 3.68
CA PRO A 610 -14.45 17.84 3.86
C PRO A 610 -13.39 18.01 2.75
N GLY A 611 -12.18 18.47 3.09
CA GLY A 611 -11.06 18.65 2.15
C GLY A 611 -10.93 20.03 1.49
N SER A 612 -11.36 21.11 2.18
CA SER A 612 -11.23 22.50 1.70
C SER A 612 -9.97 23.22 2.18
#